data_AF-E9I449-F1
#
_entry.id   AF-E9I449-F1
#
_cell.length_a   1.000
_cell.length_b   1.000
_cell.length_c   1.000
_cell.angle_alpha   90.00
_cell.angle_beta   90.00
_cell.angle_gamma   90.00
#
_symmetry.space_group_name_H-M   'P 1'
#
loop_
_entity.id
_entity.type
_entity.pdbx_description
1 polymer ?
#
loop_
_entity_poly.entity_id
_entity_poly.type
_entity_poly.pdbx_seq_one_letter_code
_entity_poly.pdbx_strand_id
1 'polypeptide(L)'
;MLEKLIVEKELLFKQLALDEYAKNLEQDVANETKKTEKEVDKVRREFSKKVADSYLENTRLTAEIETLTRTNFKQATLIADYNNRPKESQASDESKTFLTEYETAKTDLEKAKSEIIGQNDCINDLRDSLSQLKEDTEDKIKQLNHSYNLLDNAHEALKNASKLTEDDVTTLTNKNQELYQKLDTLQIETNSKEASMKLLKTTKRDLFNKISDLQQELKAKDLYIQKHSKSNLVADTQTHSKPTQTTNIITMTLGNGNEDAPITKSHLRELYSQDERKSIPIFKGKRGEQLVNNWLKDAERVAQSAGWEKKDKIKYFSDRLRGDAADWHSDYMERAQDEEDYDAWEKALINRFLTETELENLRKQLNELRQTPDQSTQTFVSRINQLYDIIHGKEITLGDKATNEAKALAISLSQMRGEAKQKILLKGLLPKILK
;
A
#
# COMPACT_ATOMS: atom_id res chain seq x y z
N MET A 1 -34.09 26.33 -0.99
CA MET A 1 -34.48 25.66 0.28
C MET A 1 -34.16 24.16 0.26
N LEU A 2 -34.41 23.45 -0.85
CA LEU A 2 -34.06 22.02 -1.01
C LEU A 2 -32.54 21.75 -1.04
N GLU A 3 -31.77 22.53 -1.80
CA GLU A 3 -30.31 22.35 -1.93
C GLU A 3 -29.56 22.54 -0.61
N LYS A 4 -29.96 23.55 0.19
CA LYS A 4 -29.40 23.77 1.53
C LYS A 4 -29.59 22.53 2.41
N LEU A 5 -30.76 21.90 2.34
CA LEU A 5 -31.10 20.72 3.11
C LEU A 5 -30.36 19.45 2.65
N ILE A 6 -29.97 19.39 1.36
CA ILE A 6 -29.15 18.31 0.80
C ILE A 6 -27.71 18.44 1.29
N VAL A 7 -27.12 19.63 1.20
CA VAL A 7 -25.75 19.89 1.67
C VAL A 7 -25.62 19.66 3.18
N GLU A 8 -26.61 20.07 3.96
CA GLU A 8 -26.63 19.90 5.42
C GLU A 8 -26.72 18.40 5.82
N LYS A 9 -27.48 17.60 5.07
CA LYS A 9 -27.51 16.14 5.24
C LYS A 9 -26.20 15.47 4.86
N GLU A 10 -25.58 15.89 3.78
CA GLU A 10 -24.30 15.33 3.34
C GLU A 10 -23.18 15.65 4.32
N LEU A 11 -23.18 16.86 4.89
CA LEU A 11 -22.24 17.27 5.94
C LEU A 11 -22.40 16.43 7.21
N LEU A 12 -23.65 16.20 7.65
CA LEU A 12 -23.98 15.32 8.77
C LEU A 12 -23.50 13.87 8.53
N PHE A 13 -23.66 13.37 7.32
CA PHE A 13 -23.21 12.01 6.96
C PHE A 13 -21.69 11.90 6.99
N LYS A 14 -20.98 12.91 6.46
CA LYS A 14 -19.52 12.98 6.52
C LYS A 14 -19.01 13.09 7.97
N GLN A 15 -19.68 13.87 8.81
CA GLN A 15 -19.35 13.98 10.24
C GLN A 15 -19.51 12.64 10.96
N LEU A 16 -20.61 11.92 10.72
CA LEU A 16 -20.84 10.59 11.30
C LEU A 16 -19.77 9.58 10.86
N ALA A 17 -19.38 9.59 9.58
CA ALA A 17 -18.33 8.71 9.08
C ALA A 17 -16.96 9.02 9.71
N LEU A 18 -16.65 10.30 9.94
CA LEU A 18 -15.43 10.74 10.63
C LEU A 18 -15.43 10.31 12.10
N ASP A 19 -16.55 10.47 12.81
CA ASP A 19 -16.67 10.07 14.21
C ASP A 19 -16.55 8.54 14.37
N GLU A 20 -17.09 7.77 13.42
CA GLU A 20 -16.98 6.31 13.40
C GLU A 20 -15.54 5.86 13.10
N TYR A 21 -14.87 6.53 12.17
CA TYR A 21 -13.45 6.29 11.89
C TYR A 21 -12.57 6.61 13.11
N ALA A 22 -12.81 7.73 13.79
CA ALA A 22 -12.08 8.11 15.00
C ALA A 22 -12.25 7.07 16.12
N LYS A 23 -13.47 6.57 16.35
CA LYS A 23 -13.74 5.51 17.33
C LYS A 23 -13.01 4.20 17.00
N ASN A 24 -12.97 3.81 15.73
CA ASN A 24 -12.23 2.62 15.32
C ASN A 24 -10.72 2.79 15.57
N LEU A 25 -10.18 3.98 15.29
CA LEU A 25 -8.78 4.30 15.55
C LEU A 25 -8.44 4.26 17.05
N GLU A 26 -9.30 4.82 17.90
CA GLU A 26 -9.15 4.73 19.36
C GLU A 26 -9.16 3.28 19.85
N GLN A 27 -10.04 2.45 19.28
CA GLN A 27 -10.14 1.03 19.61
C GLN A 27 -8.88 0.26 19.19
N ASP A 28 -8.33 0.56 18.02
CA ASP A 28 -7.10 -0.06 17.52
C ASP A 28 -5.89 0.32 18.38
N VAL A 29 -5.77 1.60 18.76
CA VAL A 29 -4.73 2.08 19.69
C VAL A 29 -4.87 1.38 21.05
N ALA A 30 -6.08 1.24 21.58
CA ALA A 30 -6.33 0.55 22.84
C ALA A 30 -5.93 -0.94 22.76
N ASN A 31 -6.21 -1.59 21.63
CA ASN A 31 -5.85 -3.00 21.39
C ASN A 31 -4.33 -3.20 21.33
N GLU A 32 -3.61 -2.36 20.59
CA GLU A 32 -2.15 -2.43 20.51
C GLU A 32 -1.48 -2.06 21.84
N THR A 33 -2.03 -1.10 22.59
CA THR A 33 -1.55 -0.78 23.95
C THR A 33 -1.68 -1.99 24.88
N LYS A 34 -2.81 -2.71 24.83
CA LYS A 34 -3.02 -3.91 25.65
C LYS A 34 -2.11 -5.07 25.24
N LYS A 35 -1.77 -5.18 23.95
CA LYS A 35 -0.86 -6.20 23.42
C LYS A 35 0.58 -5.92 23.85
N THR A 36 1.04 -4.68 23.73
CA THR A 36 2.38 -4.26 24.16
C THR A 36 2.55 -4.41 25.68
N GLU A 37 1.54 -4.06 26.48
CA GLU A 37 1.56 -4.27 27.93
C GLU A 37 1.74 -5.76 28.31
N LYS A 38 1.05 -6.67 27.61
CA LYS A 38 1.21 -8.12 27.81
C LYS A 38 2.60 -8.63 27.45
N GLU A 39 3.22 -8.09 26.39
CA GLU A 39 4.58 -8.45 26.01
C GLU A 39 5.60 -7.94 27.03
N VAL A 40 5.45 -6.71 27.51
CA VAL A 40 6.29 -6.14 28.58
C VAL A 40 6.19 -6.99 29.85
N ASP A 41 4.99 -7.38 30.24
CA ASP A 41 4.77 -8.25 31.40
C ASP A 41 5.43 -9.63 31.24
N LYS A 42 5.38 -10.20 30.03
CA LYS A 42 6.04 -11.46 29.72
C LYS A 42 7.55 -11.34 29.86
N VAL A 43 8.15 -10.30 29.27
CA VAL A 43 9.60 -10.04 29.35
C VAL A 43 10.02 -9.80 30.80
N ARG A 44 9.23 -9.03 31.58
CA ARG A 44 9.48 -8.81 33.00
C ARG A 44 9.50 -10.11 33.79
N ARG A 45 8.54 -11.01 33.57
CA ARG A 45 8.50 -12.33 34.24
C ARG A 45 9.69 -13.20 33.86
N GLU A 46 10.06 -13.24 32.58
CA GLU A 46 11.23 -14.00 32.12
C GLU A 46 12.54 -13.47 32.72
N PHE A 47 12.69 -12.14 32.80
CA PHE A 47 13.83 -11.51 33.44
C PHE A 47 13.89 -11.83 34.93
N SER A 48 12.79 -11.66 35.66
CA SER A 48 12.72 -12.00 37.09
C SER A 48 13.06 -13.47 37.35
N LYS A 49 12.62 -14.38 36.48
CA LYS A 49 12.96 -15.80 36.57
C LYS A 49 14.46 -16.03 36.39
N LYS A 50 15.08 -15.45 35.35
CA LYS A 50 16.52 -15.57 35.13
C LYS A 50 17.35 -15.04 36.29
N VAL A 51 16.92 -13.93 36.89
CA VAL A 51 17.57 -13.35 38.08
C VAL A 51 17.47 -14.32 39.26
N ALA A 52 16.28 -14.88 39.53
CA ALA A 52 16.10 -15.86 40.60
C ALA A 52 16.95 -17.12 40.40
N ASP A 53 16.98 -17.67 39.18
CA ASP A 53 17.78 -18.84 38.83
C ASP A 53 19.29 -18.56 39.03
N SER A 54 19.76 -17.37 38.65
CA SER A 54 21.15 -16.95 38.85
C SER A 54 21.52 -16.80 40.32
N TYR A 55 20.61 -16.28 41.16
CA TYR A 55 20.84 -16.21 42.61
C TYR A 55 20.95 -17.61 43.22
N LEU A 56 20.07 -18.53 42.81
CA LEU A 56 20.08 -19.91 43.30
C LEU A 56 21.41 -20.61 42.96
N GLU A 57 21.89 -20.43 41.73
CA GLU A 57 23.16 -21.01 41.28
C GLU A 57 24.36 -20.40 42.01
N ASN A 58 24.36 -19.09 42.26
CA ASN A 58 25.41 -18.44 43.07
C ASN A 58 25.43 -18.99 44.50
N THR A 59 24.27 -19.25 45.11
CA THR A 59 24.19 -19.90 46.43
C THR A 59 24.78 -21.30 46.38
N ARG A 60 24.46 -22.08 45.33
CA ARG A 60 25.03 -23.44 45.13
C ARG A 60 26.55 -23.42 45.03
N LEU A 61 27.10 -22.53 44.19
CA LEU A 61 28.54 -22.38 44.00
C LEU A 61 29.26 -21.94 45.28
N THR A 62 28.64 -21.04 46.05
CA THR A 62 29.19 -20.60 47.34
C THR A 62 29.33 -21.78 48.31
N ALA A 63 28.29 -22.63 48.42
CA ALA A 63 28.35 -23.82 49.27
C ALA A 63 29.42 -24.83 48.80
N GLU A 64 29.60 -24.97 47.49
CA GLU A 64 30.63 -25.84 46.90
C GLU A 64 32.04 -25.36 47.26
N ILE A 65 32.30 -24.05 47.14
CA ILE A 65 33.58 -23.42 47.54
C ILE A 65 33.87 -23.63 49.03
N GLU A 66 32.87 -23.45 49.91
CA GLU A 66 33.05 -23.69 51.35
C GLU A 66 33.40 -25.16 51.66
N THR A 67 32.82 -26.08 50.91
CA THR A 67 33.07 -27.53 51.05
C THR A 67 34.49 -27.87 50.61
N LEU A 68 34.93 -27.35 49.47
CA LEU A 68 36.30 -27.50 48.98
C LEU A 68 37.31 -26.90 49.94
N THR A 69 37.04 -25.69 50.45
CA THR A 69 37.91 -25.01 51.41
C THR A 69 38.10 -25.83 52.69
N ARG A 70 37.01 -26.39 53.24
CA ARG A 70 37.08 -27.30 54.40
C ARG A 70 37.89 -28.57 54.11
N THR A 71 37.76 -29.12 52.91
CA THR A 71 38.46 -30.35 52.51
C THR A 71 39.96 -30.09 52.37
N ASN A 72 40.34 -28.98 51.73
CA ASN A 72 41.73 -28.54 51.61
C ASN A 72 42.36 -28.28 52.98
N PHE A 73 41.64 -27.64 53.90
CA PHE A 73 42.13 -27.40 55.26
C PHE A 73 42.42 -28.71 56.01
N LYS A 74 41.52 -29.71 55.89
CA LYS A 74 41.74 -31.04 56.48
C LYS A 74 42.98 -31.73 55.90
N GLN A 75 43.17 -31.68 54.58
CA GLN A 75 44.36 -32.22 53.92
C GLN A 75 45.63 -31.50 54.38
N ALA A 76 45.62 -30.17 54.48
CA ALA A 76 46.75 -29.40 54.98
C ALA A 76 47.13 -29.76 56.42
N THR A 77 46.15 -30.06 57.27
CA THR A 77 46.37 -30.50 58.65
C THR A 77 46.98 -31.89 58.70
N LEU A 78 46.49 -32.83 57.88
CA LEU A 78 47.07 -34.18 57.76
C LEU A 78 48.53 -34.15 57.29
N ILE A 79 48.86 -33.27 56.34
CA ILE A 79 50.24 -33.07 55.85
C ILE A 79 51.13 -32.52 56.97
N ALA A 80 50.63 -31.57 57.77
CA ALA A 80 51.38 -31.02 58.90
C ALA A 80 51.63 -32.07 60.00
N ASP A 81 50.65 -32.90 60.32
CA ASP A 81 50.78 -33.99 61.30
C ASP A 81 51.77 -35.07 60.84
N TYR A 82 51.77 -35.41 59.54
CA TYR A 82 52.72 -36.34 58.97
C TYR A 82 54.17 -35.82 59.09
N ASN A 83 54.39 -34.54 58.83
CA ASN A 83 55.71 -33.91 58.90
C ASN A 83 56.26 -33.77 60.34
N ASN A 84 55.42 -33.88 61.36
CA ASN A 84 55.79 -33.73 62.78
C ASN A 84 56.02 -35.06 63.53
N ARG A 85 55.88 -36.24 62.89
CA ARG A 85 56.18 -37.52 63.55
C ARG A 85 57.69 -37.75 63.71
N PRO A 86 58.18 -38.21 64.88
CA PRO A 86 59.57 -38.58 65.06
C PRO A 86 59.93 -39.77 64.16
N LYS A 87 61.04 -39.64 63.43
CA LYS A 87 61.59 -40.73 62.60
C LYS A 87 62.24 -41.77 63.51
N GLU A 88 61.47 -42.75 63.97
CA GLU A 88 62.00 -44.05 64.36
C GLU A 88 61.79 -45.07 63.24
N SER A 89 62.87 -45.75 62.90
CA SER A 89 62.98 -46.68 61.80
C SER A 89 62.19 -47.97 62.05
N GLN A 90 61.30 -48.32 61.13
CA GLN A 90 61.07 -49.72 60.79
C GLN A 90 61.08 -49.85 59.26
N ALA A 91 62.00 -50.67 58.77
CA ALA A 91 61.95 -51.17 57.41
C ALA A 91 60.73 -52.10 57.30
N SER A 92 59.73 -51.68 56.54
CA SER A 92 58.57 -52.47 56.14
C SER A 92 57.98 -51.83 54.89
N ASP A 93 57.18 -52.57 54.13
CA ASP A 93 56.68 -52.25 52.79
C ASP A 93 56.07 -50.84 52.62
N GLU A 94 55.69 -50.16 53.70
CA GLU A 94 55.22 -48.76 53.77
C GLU A 94 56.13 -47.72 53.12
N SER A 95 57.46 -47.89 53.15
CA SER A 95 58.40 -46.92 52.55
C SER A 95 58.36 -46.95 51.01
N LYS A 96 58.04 -48.10 50.42
CA LYS A 96 57.82 -48.21 48.97
C LYS A 96 56.47 -47.62 48.58
N THR A 97 55.43 -47.87 49.38
CA THR A 97 54.08 -47.31 49.18
C THR A 97 54.11 -45.78 49.23
N PHE A 98 54.82 -45.20 50.20
CA PHE A 98 54.98 -43.75 50.34
C PHE A 98 55.71 -43.11 49.15
N LEU A 99 56.74 -43.78 48.61
CA LEU A 99 57.47 -43.30 47.45
C LEU A 99 56.60 -43.34 46.18
N THR A 100 55.78 -44.38 46.01
CA THR A 100 54.80 -44.44 44.92
C THR A 100 53.70 -43.39 45.08
N GLU A 101 53.17 -43.17 46.28
CA GLU A 101 52.17 -42.12 46.53
C GLU A 101 52.74 -40.72 46.27
N TYR A 102 54.00 -40.47 46.65
CA TYR A 102 54.70 -39.21 46.37
C TYR A 102 54.87 -38.96 44.87
N GLU A 103 55.33 -39.96 44.10
CA GLU A 103 55.47 -39.80 42.64
C GLU A 103 54.11 -39.68 41.93
N THR A 104 53.07 -40.34 42.44
CA THR A 104 51.70 -40.20 41.91
C THR A 104 51.17 -38.79 42.16
N ALA A 105 51.29 -38.27 43.39
CA ALA A 105 50.88 -36.92 43.75
C ALA A 105 51.65 -35.84 42.97
N LYS A 106 52.95 -36.06 42.72
CA LYS A 106 53.76 -35.17 41.90
C LYS A 106 53.31 -35.16 40.43
N THR A 107 52.95 -36.32 39.90
CA THR A 107 52.41 -36.45 38.53
C THR A 107 51.06 -35.76 38.40
N ASP A 108 50.17 -35.95 39.38
CA ASP A 108 48.86 -35.30 39.44
C ASP A 108 48.99 -33.77 39.58
N LEU A 109 49.98 -33.29 40.35
CA LEU A 109 50.28 -31.87 40.49
C LEU A 109 50.73 -31.25 39.15
N GLU A 110 51.64 -31.89 38.43
CA GLU A 110 52.09 -31.40 37.11
C GLU A 110 50.97 -31.43 36.07
N LYS A 111 50.08 -32.42 36.15
CA LYS A 111 48.86 -32.48 35.33
C LYS A 111 47.92 -31.32 35.64
N ALA A 112 47.64 -31.07 36.92
CA ALA A 112 46.80 -29.95 37.35
C ALA A 112 47.40 -28.59 36.96
N LYS A 113 48.73 -28.46 37.02
CA LYS A 113 49.45 -27.25 36.61
C LYS A 113 49.31 -26.99 35.11
N SER A 114 49.43 -28.04 34.29
CA SER A 114 49.22 -27.98 32.85
C SER A 114 47.78 -27.62 32.50
N GLU A 115 46.80 -28.14 33.25
CA GLU A 115 45.38 -27.83 33.09
C GLU A 115 45.06 -26.36 33.45
N ILE A 116 45.66 -25.83 34.53
CA ILE A 116 45.53 -24.42 34.91
C ILE A 116 46.09 -23.50 33.82
N ILE A 117 47.22 -23.87 33.20
CA ILE A 117 47.79 -23.10 32.09
C ILE A 117 46.80 -23.07 30.90
N GLY A 118 46.23 -24.22 30.52
CA GLY A 118 45.23 -24.27 29.44
C GLY A 118 43.95 -23.48 29.75
N GLN A 119 43.50 -23.49 31.01
CA GLN A 119 42.37 -22.66 31.45
C GLN A 119 42.70 -21.16 31.37
N ASN A 120 43.93 -20.77 31.71
CA ASN A 120 44.37 -19.38 31.63
C ASN A 120 44.42 -18.87 30.17
N ASP A 121 44.84 -19.72 29.23
CA ASP A 121 44.82 -19.39 27.80
C ASP A 121 43.38 -19.19 27.31
N CYS A 122 42.46 -20.09 27.68
CA CYS A 122 41.03 -19.96 27.37
C CYS A 122 40.41 -18.67 27.96
N ILE A 123 40.80 -18.28 29.18
CA ILE A 123 40.36 -17.03 29.81
C ILE A 123 40.85 -15.81 29.03
N ASN A 124 42.07 -15.85 28.48
CA ASN A 124 42.61 -14.77 27.66
C ASN A 124 41.87 -14.66 26.32
N ASP A 125 41.62 -15.77 25.64
CA ASP A 125 40.83 -15.79 24.39
C ASP A 125 39.42 -15.24 24.59
N LEU A 126 38.79 -15.58 25.72
CA LEU A 126 37.48 -15.04 26.10
C LEU A 126 37.54 -13.53 26.37
N ARG A 127 38.62 -13.04 27.00
CA ARG A 127 38.81 -11.61 27.27
C ARG A 127 38.99 -10.81 25.98
N ASP A 128 39.73 -11.35 25.02
CA ASP A 128 39.92 -10.72 23.71
C ASP A 128 38.61 -10.69 22.92
N SER A 129 37.87 -11.82 22.92
CA SER A 129 36.54 -11.90 22.30
C SER A 129 35.54 -10.92 22.92
N LEU A 130 35.57 -10.74 24.24
CA LEU A 130 34.75 -9.75 24.96
C LEU A 130 35.11 -8.32 24.58
N SER A 131 36.41 -8.04 24.41
CA SER A 131 36.89 -6.71 24.02
C SER A 131 36.43 -6.36 22.60
N GLN A 132 36.55 -7.30 21.67
CA GLN A 132 36.05 -7.13 20.30
C GLN A 132 34.53 -6.92 20.28
N LEU A 133 33.77 -7.73 21.01
CA LEU A 133 32.31 -7.60 21.07
C LEU A 133 31.88 -6.24 21.61
N LYS A 134 32.61 -5.71 22.59
CA LYS A 134 32.35 -4.37 23.15
C LYS A 134 32.54 -3.29 22.10
N GLU A 135 33.65 -3.34 21.35
CA GLU A 135 33.95 -2.36 20.29
C GLU A 135 32.90 -2.42 19.16
N ASP A 136 32.56 -3.62 18.69
CA ASP A 136 31.53 -3.84 17.67
C ASP A 136 30.15 -3.31 18.11
N THR A 137 29.83 -3.47 19.40
CA THR A 137 28.56 -2.98 19.97
C THR A 137 28.55 -1.46 20.03
N GLU A 138 29.66 -0.85 20.43
CA GLU A 138 29.80 0.60 20.50
C GLU A 138 29.67 1.26 19.11
N ASP A 139 30.25 0.65 18.08
CA ASP A 139 30.10 1.12 16.70
C ASP A 139 28.68 0.94 16.15
N LYS A 140 28.00 -0.16 16.48
CA LYS A 140 26.57 -0.31 16.16
C LYS A 140 25.71 0.76 16.83
N ILE A 141 25.99 1.10 18.08
CA ILE A 141 25.26 2.17 18.79
C ILE A 141 25.49 3.52 18.10
N LYS A 142 26.73 3.84 17.68
CA LYS A 142 27.02 5.06 16.92
C LYS A 142 26.25 5.11 15.60
N GLN A 143 26.22 4.01 14.84
CA GLN A 143 25.47 3.91 13.59
C GLN A 143 23.96 4.10 13.81
N LEU A 144 23.42 3.48 14.86
CA LEU A 144 22.00 3.59 15.20
C LEU A 144 21.64 5.04 15.58
N ASN A 145 22.45 5.69 16.41
CA ASN A 145 22.26 7.10 16.77
C ASN A 145 22.33 8.02 15.54
N HIS A 146 23.27 7.76 14.62
CA HIS A 146 23.33 8.51 13.37
C HIS A 146 22.05 8.35 12.53
N SER A 147 21.55 7.12 12.40
CA SER A 147 20.30 6.86 11.68
C SER A 147 19.09 7.53 12.33
N TYR A 148 19.04 7.56 13.67
CA TYR A 148 17.97 8.19 14.42
C TYR A 148 17.94 9.71 14.19
N ASN A 149 19.10 10.35 14.23
CA ASN A 149 19.21 11.78 13.95
C ASN A 149 18.81 12.14 12.51
N LEU A 150 19.13 11.28 11.53
CA LEU A 150 18.67 11.47 10.15
C LEU A 150 17.15 11.37 10.03
N LEU A 151 16.54 10.40 10.73
CA LEU A 151 15.10 10.23 10.76
C LEU A 151 14.39 11.41 11.43
N ASP A 152 14.94 11.92 12.53
CA ASP A 152 14.40 13.08 13.26
C ASP A 152 14.41 14.35 12.38
N ASN A 153 15.53 14.60 11.68
CA ASN A 153 15.63 15.69 10.71
C ASN A 153 14.61 15.54 9.56
N ALA A 154 14.42 14.32 9.04
CA ALA A 154 13.43 14.07 7.99
C ALA A 154 12.00 14.28 8.50
N HIS A 155 11.72 13.91 9.75
CA HIS A 155 10.42 14.11 10.38
C HIS A 155 10.08 15.59 10.52
N GLU A 156 11.01 16.41 11.02
CA GLU A 156 10.81 17.85 11.13
C GLU A 156 10.68 18.55 9.75
N ALA A 157 11.41 18.08 8.73
CA ALA A 157 11.22 18.56 7.36
C ALA A 157 9.80 18.26 6.83
N LEU A 158 9.31 17.04 7.03
CA LEU A 158 7.96 16.63 6.62
C LEU A 158 6.87 17.41 7.35
N LYS A 159 7.05 17.66 8.64
CA LYS A 159 6.13 18.46 9.46
C LYS A 159 6.03 19.89 8.96
N ASN A 160 7.16 20.51 8.62
CA ASN A 160 7.17 21.85 8.04
C ASN A 160 6.50 21.89 6.65
N ALA A 161 6.75 20.89 5.80
CA ALA A 161 6.09 20.78 4.50
C ALA A 161 4.57 20.57 4.61
N SER A 162 4.13 19.76 5.57
CA SER A 162 2.71 19.55 5.86
C SER A 162 2.03 20.85 6.26
N LYS A 163 2.67 21.64 7.13
CA LYS A 163 2.14 22.94 7.57
C LYS A 163 2.02 23.93 6.42
N LEU A 164 3.03 24.00 5.55
CA LEU A 164 2.97 24.83 4.35
C LEU A 164 1.82 24.42 3.41
N THR A 165 1.60 23.12 3.25
CA THR A 165 0.51 22.59 2.42
C THR A 165 -0.87 22.95 3.02
N GLU A 166 -1.00 22.91 4.34
CA GLU A 166 -2.22 23.31 5.03
C GLU A 166 -2.52 24.82 4.86
N ASP A 167 -1.49 25.67 4.94
CA ASP A 167 -1.60 27.10 4.65
C ASP A 167 -2.03 27.39 3.19
N ASP A 168 -1.52 26.61 2.23
CA ASP A 168 -1.93 26.71 0.82
C ASP A 168 -3.39 26.25 0.62
N VAL A 169 -3.80 25.15 1.25
CA VAL A 169 -5.18 24.64 1.19
C VAL A 169 -6.16 25.64 1.79
N THR A 170 -5.84 26.24 2.94
CA THR A 170 -6.69 27.28 3.54
C THR A 170 -6.80 28.51 2.63
N THR A 171 -5.70 28.93 2.01
CA THR A 171 -5.70 30.04 1.05
C THR A 171 -6.55 29.75 -0.18
N LEU A 172 -6.44 28.55 -0.77
CA LEU A 172 -7.26 28.13 -1.91
C LEU A 172 -8.74 27.99 -1.54
N THR A 173 -9.04 27.49 -0.35
CA THR A 173 -10.40 27.36 0.17
C THR A 173 -11.07 28.73 0.26
N ASN A 174 -10.37 29.72 0.83
CA ASN A 174 -10.86 31.10 0.92
C ASN A 174 -11.13 31.71 -0.47
N LYS A 175 -10.19 31.55 -1.42
CA LYS A 175 -10.38 32.00 -2.81
C LYS A 175 -11.58 31.36 -3.48
N ASN A 176 -11.79 30.05 -3.30
CA ASN A 176 -12.96 29.36 -3.83
C ASN A 176 -14.25 29.91 -3.23
N GLN A 177 -14.28 30.18 -1.92
CA GLN A 177 -15.44 30.79 -1.26
C GLN A 177 -15.76 32.17 -1.84
N GLU A 178 -14.75 33.01 -2.10
CA GLU A 178 -14.93 34.31 -2.77
C GLU A 178 -15.49 34.16 -4.20
N LEU A 179 -15.02 33.16 -4.95
CA LEU A 179 -15.52 32.88 -6.30
C LEU A 179 -16.99 32.45 -6.28
N TYR A 180 -17.40 31.60 -5.33
CA TYR A 180 -18.80 31.23 -5.16
C TYR A 180 -19.69 32.44 -4.86
N GLN A 181 -19.25 33.34 -3.97
CA GLN A 181 -19.99 34.57 -3.67
C GLN A 181 -20.14 35.48 -4.90
N LYS A 182 -19.10 35.58 -5.73
CA LYS A 182 -19.16 36.32 -6.99
C LYS A 182 -20.12 35.68 -7.98
N LEU A 183 -20.13 34.35 -8.08
CA LEU A 183 -21.04 33.62 -8.96
C LEU A 183 -22.50 33.83 -8.56
N ASP A 184 -22.83 33.74 -7.27
CA ASP A 184 -24.18 34.01 -6.75
C ASP A 184 -24.63 35.44 -7.09
N THR A 185 -23.73 36.42 -6.92
CA THR A 185 -24.02 37.82 -7.25
C THR A 185 -24.36 37.98 -8.74
N LEU A 186 -23.57 37.37 -9.62
CA LEU A 186 -23.81 37.41 -11.08
C LEU A 186 -25.10 36.69 -11.47
N GLN A 187 -25.45 35.60 -10.78
CA GLN A 187 -26.70 34.88 -11.03
C GLN A 187 -27.92 35.74 -10.68
N ILE A 188 -27.87 36.44 -9.54
CA ILE A 188 -28.93 37.37 -9.13
C ILE A 188 -29.09 38.49 -10.17
N GLU A 189 -27.97 39.07 -10.63
CA GLU A 189 -27.99 40.14 -11.64
C GLU A 189 -28.56 39.64 -12.98
N THR A 190 -28.20 38.43 -13.40
CA THR A 190 -28.70 37.80 -14.63
C THR A 190 -30.21 37.58 -14.56
N ASN A 191 -30.71 37.03 -13.45
CA ASN A 191 -32.13 36.80 -13.23
C ASN A 191 -32.92 38.13 -13.25
N SER A 192 -32.36 39.18 -12.65
CA SER A 192 -32.95 40.53 -12.67
C SER A 192 -33.06 41.08 -14.10
N LYS A 193 -31.98 41.00 -14.89
CA LYS A 193 -31.97 41.43 -16.30
C LYS A 193 -32.96 40.63 -17.14
N GLU A 194 -33.08 39.32 -16.91
CA GLU A 194 -34.04 38.48 -17.62
C GLU A 194 -35.49 38.90 -17.32
N ALA A 195 -35.80 39.24 -16.06
CA ALA A 195 -37.12 39.75 -15.67
C ALA A 195 -37.44 41.07 -16.39
N SER A 196 -36.49 42.01 -16.43
CA SER A 196 -36.65 43.26 -17.19
C SER A 196 -36.87 43.00 -18.69
N MET A 197 -36.16 42.04 -19.27
CA MET A 197 -36.30 41.69 -20.68
C MET A 197 -37.66 41.03 -20.99
N LYS A 198 -38.19 40.21 -20.08
CA LYS A 198 -39.56 39.66 -20.18
C LYS A 198 -40.61 40.77 -20.15
N LEU A 199 -40.47 41.73 -19.23
CA LEU A 199 -41.36 42.88 -19.15
C LEU A 199 -41.36 43.67 -20.47
N LEU A 200 -40.16 43.97 -21.00
CA LEU A 200 -40.00 44.70 -22.26
C LEU A 200 -40.64 43.96 -23.44
N LYS A 201 -40.52 42.63 -23.51
CA LYS A 201 -41.18 41.80 -24.54
C LYS A 201 -42.71 41.89 -24.45
N THR A 202 -43.27 41.87 -23.24
CA THR A 202 -44.71 42.02 -23.03
C THR A 202 -45.18 43.40 -23.47
N THR A 203 -44.51 44.47 -23.02
CA THR A 203 -44.84 45.84 -23.44
C THR A 203 -44.76 46.01 -24.95
N LYS A 204 -43.74 45.43 -25.61
CA LYS A 204 -43.62 45.44 -27.07
C LYS A 204 -44.83 44.77 -27.74
N ARG A 205 -45.31 43.64 -27.22
CA ARG A 205 -46.49 42.95 -27.74
C ARG A 205 -47.75 43.79 -27.58
N ASP A 206 -47.93 44.41 -26.42
CA ASP A 206 -49.11 45.24 -26.13
C ASP A 206 -49.17 46.46 -27.06
N LEU A 207 -48.02 47.11 -27.29
CA LEU A 207 -47.91 48.22 -28.26
C LEU A 207 -48.21 47.75 -29.69
N PHE A 208 -47.72 46.57 -30.10
CA PHE A 208 -48.00 46.02 -31.43
C PHE A 208 -49.50 45.76 -31.63
N ASN A 209 -50.16 45.17 -30.64
CA ASN A 209 -51.60 44.95 -30.69
C ASN A 209 -52.36 46.27 -30.81
N LYS A 210 -51.98 47.29 -30.02
CA LYS A 210 -52.62 48.60 -30.05
C LYS A 210 -52.43 49.32 -31.39
N ILE A 211 -51.26 49.19 -32.02
CA ILE A 211 -51.02 49.70 -33.37
C ILE A 211 -51.92 48.98 -34.39
N SER A 212 -52.04 47.66 -34.28
CA SER A 212 -52.93 46.87 -35.16
C SER A 212 -54.39 47.30 -35.02
N ASP A 213 -54.88 47.50 -33.79
CA ASP A 213 -56.25 47.97 -33.53
C ASP A 213 -56.50 49.35 -34.14
N LEU A 214 -55.57 50.29 -33.94
CA LEU A 214 -55.65 51.64 -34.53
C LEU A 214 -55.64 51.59 -36.07
N GLN A 215 -54.84 50.71 -36.67
CA GLN A 215 -54.83 50.53 -38.13
C GLN A 215 -56.15 49.96 -38.66
N GLN A 216 -56.80 49.06 -37.92
CA GLN A 216 -58.12 48.55 -38.28
C GLN A 216 -59.19 49.63 -38.16
N GLU A 217 -59.16 50.45 -37.10
CA GLU A 217 -60.09 51.56 -36.92
C GLU A 217 -59.96 52.61 -38.05
N LEU A 218 -58.72 52.93 -38.46
CA LEU A 218 -58.43 53.79 -39.60
C LEU A 218 -59.03 53.23 -40.89
N LYS A 219 -58.79 51.95 -41.21
CA LYS A 219 -59.39 51.29 -42.38
C LYS A 219 -60.91 51.33 -42.36
N ALA A 220 -61.52 51.12 -41.19
CA ALA A 220 -62.98 51.17 -41.04
C ALA A 220 -63.53 52.58 -41.27
N LYS A 221 -62.85 53.63 -40.78
CA LYS A 221 -63.19 55.03 -41.06
C LYS A 221 -63.02 55.38 -42.53
N ASP A 222 -61.95 54.93 -43.19
CA ASP A 222 -61.75 55.14 -44.63
C ASP A 222 -62.88 54.49 -45.46
N LEU A 223 -63.28 53.26 -45.11
CA LEU A 223 -64.41 52.57 -45.73
C LEU A 223 -65.75 53.31 -45.52
N TYR A 224 -65.96 53.86 -44.33
CA TYR A 224 -67.14 54.67 -44.02
C TYR A 224 -67.19 55.95 -44.87
N ILE A 225 -66.06 56.67 -44.97
CA ILE A 225 -65.92 57.87 -45.81
C ILE A 225 -66.17 57.54 -47.29
N GLN A 226 -65.62 56.42 -47.77
CA GLN A 226 -65.80 55.95 -49.15
C GLN A 226 -67.26 55.57 -49.45
N LYS A 227 -67.98 54.98 -48.49
CA LYS A 227 -69.38 54.58 -48.64
C LYS A 227 -70.35 55.77 -48.65
N HIS A 228 -70.00 56.84 -47.95
CA HIS A 228 -70.79 58.09 -47.90
C HIS A 228 -70.39 59.13 -48.95
N SER A 229 -69.35 58.86 -49.75
CA SER A 229 -68.94 59.69 -50.87
C SER A 229 -69.37 59.05 -52.20
N LYS A 230 -70.65 59.15 -52.54
CA LYS A 230 -71.11 58.97 -53.94
C LYS A 230 -71.66 60.29 -54.49
N SER A 231 -70.79 61.02 -55.18
CA SER A 231 -71.16 61.79 -56.36
C SER A 231 -69.96 61.95 -57.32
N ASN A 232 -70.15 61.40 -58.52
CA ASN A 232 -69.56 61.67 -59.85
C ASN A 232 -68.08 61.36 -60.19
N LEU A 233 -67.94 60.35 -61.10
CA LEU A 233 -67.20 60.29 -62.40
C LEU A 233 -65.67 60.56 -62.37
N VAL A 234 -64.74 59.83 -63.03
CA VAL A 234 -64.69 59.05 -64.30
C VAL A 234 -63.52 58.02 -64.21
N ALA A 235 -63.55 57.01 -65.09
CA ALA A 235 -62.43 56.17 -65.56
C ALA A 235 -61.11 56.96 -65.84
N ASP A 236 -59.90 56.39 -65.98
CA ASP A 236 -59.52 55.24 -66.79
C ASP A 236 -58.01 54.89 -66.60
N THR A 237 -57.57 53.77 -67.21
CA THR A 237 -56.18 53.34 -67.57
C THR A 237 -55.32 52.42 -66.66
N GLN A 238 -55.37 51.13 -67.00
CA GLN A 238 -54.30 50.13 -67.30
C GLN A 238 -52.87 50.24 -66.67
N THR A 239 -52.34 49.12 -66.14
CA THR A 239 -51.36 48.22 -66.82
C THR A 239 -50.79 47.11 -65.90
N HIS A 240 -50.64 45.89 -66.47
CA HIS A 240 -49.66 44.78 -66.22
C HIS A 240 -49.27 44.35 -64.77
N SER A 241 -49.18 43.08 -64.32
CA SER A 241 -48.71 41.81 -64.92
C SER A 241 -49.06 40.60 -64.01
N LYS A 242 -49.31 39.41 -64.57
CA LYS A 242 -49.37 38.06 -63.92
C LYS A 242 -47.92 37.48 -63.70
N PRO A 243 -47.65 36.28 -63.11
CA PRO A 243 -48.51 35.14 -62.69
C PRO A 243 -48.23 34.58 -61.26
N THR A 244 -49.17 33.93 -60.56
CA THR A 244 -49.42 32.46 -60.47
C THR A 244 -48.18 31.56 -60.34
N GLN A 245 -48.01 30.89 -59.19
CA GLN A 245 -47.61 29.47 -59.13
C GLN A 245 -48.32 28.76 -57.96
N THR A 246 -49.11 27.75 -58.32
CA THR A 246 -49.57 26.63 -57.50
C THR A 246 -48.62 25.46 -57.79
N THR A 247 -48.33 24.58 -56.83
CA THR A 247 -48.36 23.10 -57.01
C THR A 247 -48.11 22.40 -55.67
N ASN A 248 -49.05 21.51 -55.33
CA ASN A 248 -48.97 20.48 -54.31
C ASN A 248 -47.94 19.40 -54.69
N ILE A 249 -47.23 18.81 -53.72
CA ILE A 249 -46.97 17.36 -53.71
C ILE A 249 -47.10 16.84 -52.27
N ILE A 250 -48.04 15.92 -52.08
CA ILE A 250 -48.15 14.97 -50.97
C ILE A 250 -47.29 13.74 -51.34
N THR A 251 -46.62 13.08 -50.38
CA THR A 251 -46.77 11.64 -50.05
C THR A 251 -45.56 11.10 -49.25
N MET A 252 -45.88 10.40 -48.15
CA MET A 252 -45.02 9.58 -47.29
C MET A 252 -44.58 8.28 -48.00
N THR A 253 -43.43 7.68 -47.65
CA THR A 253 -43.35 6.29 -47.12
C THR A 253 -41.93 5.83 -46.75
N LEU A 254 -41.90 4.96 -45.74
CA LEU A 254 -40.80 4.13 -45.23
C LEU A 254 -40.25 3.13 -46.28
N GLY A 255 -39.00 2.70 -46.11
CA GLY A 255 -38.52 1.44 -46.67
C GLY A 255 -37.00 1.19 -46.59
N ASN A 256 -36.60 0.37 -45.61
CA ASN A 256 -35.57 -0.68 -45.63
C ASN A 256 -34.14 -0.45 -46.18
N GLY A 257 -33.16 -0.75 -45.30
CA GLY A 257 -32.21 -1.85 -45.45
C GLY A 257 -31.20 -1.84 -46.61
N ASN A 258 -29.92 -1.70 -46.28
CA ASN A 258 -28.72 -2.28 -46.90
C ASN A 258 -27.58 -2.01 -45.89
N GLU A 259 -27.09 -2.97 -45.08
CA GLU A 259 -26.17 -4.05 -45.48
C GLU A 259 -25.21 -3.61 -46.59
N ASP A 260 -24.08 -3.03 -46.18
CA ASP A 260 -22.73 -3.19 -46.77
C ASP A 260 -21.74 -2.26 -46.03
N ALA A 261 -21.48 -2.57 -44.76
CA ALA A 261 -20.27 -2.06 -44.10
C ALA A 261 -19.12 -3.01 -44.46
N PRO A 262 -17.97 -2.52 -44.95
CA PRO A 262 -16.86 -3.39 -45.31
C PRO A 262 -16.41 -4.15 -44.06
N ILE A 263 -16.42 -5.48 -44.13
CA ILE A 263 -15.89 -6.36 -43.09
C ILE A 263 -14.41 -6.00 -42.92
N THR A 264 -14.12 -5.14 -41.96
CA THR A 264 -12.75 -4.74 -41.64
C THR A 264 -11.99 -5.93 -41.04
N LYS A 265 -10.66 -5.89 -41.13
CA LYS A 265 -9.75 -6.90 -40.55
C LYS A 265 -10.00 -7.16 -39.06
N SER A 266 -10.64 -6.22 -38.34
CA SER A 266 -11.11 -6.38 -36.96
C SER A 266 -12.27 -7.39 -36.83
N HIS A 267 -13.24 -7.38 -37.75
CA HIS A 267 -14.37 -8.32 -37.76
C HIS A 267 -13.93 -9.77 -38.07
N LEU A 268 -12.89 -9.94 -38.89
CA LEU A 268 -12.28 -11.25 -39.13
C LEU A 268 -11.44 -11.71 -37.92
N ARG A 269 -10.73 -10.80 -37.23
CA ARG A 269 -10.02 -11.11 -35.99
C ARG A 269 -10.98 -11.54 -34.87
N GLU A 270 -12.18 -10.97 -34.84
CA GLU A 270 -13.24 -11.30 -33.86
C GLU A 270 -13.86 -12.70 -34.11
N LEU A 271 -13.93 -13.14 -35.37
CA LEU A 271 -14.46 -14.47 -35.75
C LEU A 271 -13.45 -15.62 -35.61
N TYR A 272 -12.14 -15.34 -35.72
CA TYR A 272 -11.07 -16.34 -35.55
C TYR A 272 -10.45 -16.37 -34.14
N SER A 273 -10.85 -15.46 -33.24
CA SER A 273 -10.51 -15.57 -31.82
C SER A 273 -11.26 -16.78 -31.25
N GLN A 274 -10.60 -17.92 -31.10
CA GLN A 274 -11.06 -18.97 -30.19
C GLN A 274 -11.20 -18.33 -28.81
N ASP A 275 -12.38 -17.80 -28.46
CA ASP A 275 -12.67 -16.95 -27.30
C ASP A 275 -11.59 -17.06 -26.22
N GLU A 276 -10.48 -16.31 -26.37
CA GLU A 276 -9.23 -16.61 -25.65
C GLU A 276 -9.44 -16.33 -24.16
N ARG A 277 -10.48 -15.54 -23.85
CA ARG A 277 -11.09 -15.35 -22.53
C ARG A 277 -11.43 -16.67 -21.84
N LYS A 278 -11.89 -17.69 -22.58
CA LYS A 278 -12.20 -19.02 -22.05
C LYS A 278 -10.97 -19.77 -21.53
N SER A 279 -9.77 -19.38 -21.97
CA SER A 279 -8.50 -19.93 -21.49
C SER A 279 -8.07 -19.34 -20.14
N ILE A 280 -8.65 -18.21 -19.73
CA ILE A 280 -8.42 -17.62 -18.40
C ILE A 280 -9.26 -18.39 -17.38
N PRO A 281 -8.70 -18.96 -16.30
CA PRO A 281 -9.49 -19.62 -15.26
C PRO A 281 -10.51 -18.66 -14.60
N ILE A 282 -11.58 -19.19 -13.97
CA ILE A 282 -12.57 -18.34 -13.29
C ILE A 282 -12.03 -17.96 -11.90
N PHE A 283 -12.01 -16.66 -11.57
CA PHE A 283 -11.64 -16.20 -10.23
C PHE A 283 -12.88 -15.86 -9.41
N LYS A 284 -13.06 -16.55 -8.28
CA LYS A 284 -14.24 -16.40 -7.42
C LYS A 284 -14.05 -15.46 -6.23
N GLY A 285 -12.83 -15.03 -5.94
CA GLY A 285 -12.48 -14.28 -4.73
C GLY A 285 -12.52 -15.10 -3.43
N LYS A 286 -12.69 -16.44 -3.49
CA LYS A 286 -12.75 -17.30 -2.31
C LYS A 286 -11.36 -17.57 -1.72
N ARG A 287 -11.27 -17.51 -0.38
CA ARG A 287 -10.06 -17.80 0.40
C ARG A 287 -9.52 -19.21 0.08
N GLY A 288 -8.26 -19.29 -0.34
CA GLY A 288 -7.51 -20.53 -0.49
C GLY A 288 -7.73 -21.35 -1.77
N GLU A 289 -8.55 -20.92 -2.73
CA GLU A 289 -8.72 -21.64 -4.02
C GLU A 289 -7.60 -21.33 -5.02
N GLN A 290 -7.43 -20.06 -5.39
CA GLN A 290 -6.40 -19.60 -6.32
C GLN A 290 -5.90 -18.22 -5.88
N LEU A 291 -4.59 -18.04 -5.76
CA LEU A 291 -4.03 -16.72 -5.43
C LEU A 291 -4.32 -15.74 -6.58
N VAL A 292 -4.82 -14.55 -6.23
CA VAL A 292 -5.10 -13.47 -7.20
C VAL A 292 -3.89 -13.17 -8.09
N ASN A 293 -2.66 -13.25 -7.55
CA ASN A 293 -1.42 -13.08 -8.30
C ASN A 293 -1.14 -14.20 -9.32
N ASN A 294 -1.48 -15.45 -8.99
CA ASN A 294 -1.31 -16.56 -9.93
C ASN A 294 -2.38 -16.52 -11.02
N TRP A 295 -3.60 -16.18 -10.64
CA TRP A 295 -4.69 -15.95 -11.59
C TRP A 295 -4.36 -14.81 -12.56
N LEU A 296 -3.90 -13.67 -12.05
CA LEU A 296 -3.45 -12.54 -12.87
C LEU A 296 -2.32 -12.94 -13.80
N LYS A 297 -1.30 -13.70 -13.35
CA LYS A 297 -0.22 -14.17 -14.23
C LYS A 297 -0.72 -15.00 -15.41
N ASP A 298 -1.68 -15.89 -15.18
CA ASP A 298 -2.23 -16.72 -16.24
C ASP A 298 -3.15 -15.90 -17.16
N ALA A 299 -3.93 -14.96 -16.61
CA ALA A 299 -4.72 -14.00 -17.36
C ALA A 299 -3.84 -13.09 -18.23
N GLU A 300 -2.71 -12.60 -17.70
CA GLU A 300 -1.75 -11.75 -18.40
C GLU A 300 -1.08 -12.49 -19.55
N ARG A 301 -0.77 -13.77 -19.36
CA ARG A 301 -0.18 -14.62 -20.40
C ARG A 301 -1.12 -14.76 -21.59
N VAL A 302 -2.41 -14.96 -21.31
CA VAL A 302 -3.46 -15.04 -22.32
C VAL A 302 -3.64 -13.68 -23.01
N ALA A 303 -3.68 -12.59 -22.24
CA ALA A 303 -3.78 -11.23 -22.78
C ALA A 303 -2.58 -10.87 -23.68
N GLN A 304 -1.37 -11.31 -23.32
CA GLN A 304 -0.16 -11.12 -24.13
C GLN A 304 -0.20 -11.94 -25.41
N SER A 305 -0.64 -13.21 -25.37
CA SER A 305 -0.78 -14.03 -26.58
C SER A 305 -1.84 -13.47 -27.55
N ALA A 306 -2.88 -12.85 -26.99
CA ALA A 306 -3.98 -12.25 -27.71
C ALA A 306 -3.69 -10.83 -28.25
N GLY A 307 -2.69 -10.15 -27.66
CA GLY A 307 -2.36 -8.76 -27.94
C GLY A 307 -3.41 -7.77 -27.44
N TRP A 308 -3.97 -7.99 -26.25
CA TRP A 308 -4.98 -7.09 -25.66
C TRP A 308 -4.38 -5.78 -25.14
N GLU A 309 -5.04 -4.65 -25.43
CA GLU A 309 -4.70 -3.35 -24.86
C GLU A 309 -5.18 -3.24 -23.40
N LYS A 310 -4.67 -2.26 -22.64
CA LYS A 310 -5.01 -2.08 -21.21
C LYS A 310 -6.52 -2.00 -20.95
N LYS A 311 -7.26 -1.26 -21.79
CA LYS A 311 -8.73 -1.16 -21.74
C LYS A 311 -9.43 -2.51 -21.96
N ASP A 312 -8.90 -3.33 -22.86
CA ASP A 312 -9.46 -4.63 -23.20
C ASP A 312 -9.22 -5.64 -22.07
N LYS A 313 -8.10 -5.51 -21.35
CA LYS A 313 -7.79 -6.35 -20.19
C LYS A 313 -8.79 -6.20 -19.06
N ILE A 314 -9.16 -4.98 -18.67
CA ILE A 314 -10.15 -4.76 -17.60
C ILE A 314 -11.49 -5.43 -17.97
N LYS A 315 -11.94 -5.21 -19.21
CA LYS A 315 -13.17 -5.80 -19.75
C LYS A 315 -13.13 -7.34 -19.79
N TYR A 316 -12.06 -7.92 -20.31
CA TYR A 316 -11.98 -9.38 -20.48
C TYR A 316 -11.59 -10.13 -19.21
N PHE A 317 -10.90 -9.48 -18.27
CA PHE A 317 -10.61 -10.05 -16.96
C PHE A 317 -11.84 -10.05 -16.07
N SER A 318 -12.63 -8.96 -16.10
CA SER A 318 -13.91 -8.87 -15.38
C SER A 318 -14.93 -9.91 -15.85
N ASP A 319 -14.97 -10.25 -17.14
CA ASP A 319 -15.78 -11.36 -17.69
C ASP A 319 -15.51 -12.72 -17.02
N ARG A 320 -14.34 -12.89 -16.39
CA ARG A 320 -13.88 -14.12 -15.73
C ARG A 320 -13.88 -14.03 -14.20
N LEU A 321 -14.30 -12.90 -13.63
CA LEU A 321 -14.58 -12.74 -12.21
C LEU A 321 -15.98 -13.29 -11.88
N ARG A 322 -16.13 -13.99 -10.77
CA ARG A 322 -17.43 -14.50 -10.26
C ARG A 322 -17.50 -14.34 -8.74
N GLY A 323 -18.70 -14.39 -8.16
CA GLY A 323 -18.88 -14.30 -6.71
C GLY A 323 -18.31 -13.00 -6.14
N ASP A 324 -17.62 -13.09 -5.00
CA ASP A 324 -17.07 -11.95 -4.25
C ASP A 324 -16.13 -11.07 -5.10
N ALA A 325 -15.41 -11.67 -6.06
CA ALA A 325 -14.57 -10.92 -6.99
C ALA A 325 -15.35 -10.10 -8.03
N ALA A 326 -16.52 -10.59 -8.46
CA ALA A 326 -17.38 -9.85 -9.39
C ALA A 326 -18.17 -8.73 -8.67
N ASP A 327 -18.60 -9.00 -7.43
CA ASP A 327 -19.26 -8.00 -6.59
C ASP A 327 -18.31 -6.83 -6.30
N TRP A 328 -17.07 -7.14 -5.88
CA TRP A 328 -16.03 -6.13 -5.71
C TRP A 328 -15.75 -5.33 -6.99
N HIS A 329 -15.65 -6.00 -8.14
CA HIS A 329 -15.37 -5.33 -9.40
C HIS A 329 -16.44 -4.28 -9.73
N SER A 330 -17.71 -4.63 -9.52
CA SER A 330 -18.85 -3.73 -9.77
C SER A 330 -18.77 -2.49 -8.86
N ASP A 331 -18.49 -2.69 -7.57
CA ASP A 331 -18.32 -1.61 -6.58
C ASP A 331 -17.07 -0.75 -6.83
N TYR A 332 -16.04 -1.31 -7.46
CA TYR A 332 -14.82 -0.58 -7.82
C TYR A 332 -15.06 0.33 -9.02
N MET A 333 -15.71 -0.19 -10.07
CA MET A 333 -16.00 0.60 -11.28
C MET A 333 -16.94 1.77 -11.00
N GLU A 334 -17.87 1.65 -10.06
CA GLU A 334 -18.75 2.77 -9.66
C GLU A 334 -18.00 3.92 -8.95
N ARG A 335 -16.84 3.63 -8.34
CA ARG A 335 -16.04 4.59 -7.56
C ARG A 335 -14.74 5.03 -8.24
N ALA A 336 -14.34 4.36 -9.32
CA ALA A 336 -13.12 4.67 -10.04
C ALA A 336 -13.24 6.02 -10.75
N GLN A 337 -12.25 6.90 -10.60
CA GLN A 337 -12.20 8.17 -11.34
C GLN A 337 -11.77 8.00 -12.80
N ASP A 338 -11.02 6.92 -13.09
CA ASP A 338 -10.58 6.54 -14.43
C ASP A 338 -10.82 5.04 -14.60
N GLU A 339 -11.84 4.71 -15.39
CA GLU A 339 -12.26 3.33 -15.67
C GLU A 339 -11.29 2.60 -16.63
N GLU A 340 -10.33 3.31 -17.21
CA GLU A 340 -9.36 2.77 -18.16
C GLU A 340 -7.97 2.51 -17.55
N ASP A 341 -7.73 2.91 -16.29
CA ASP A 341 -6.45 2.70 -15.61
C ASP A 341 -6.28 1.26 -15.11
N TYR A 342 -5.74 0.42 -15.99
CA TYR A 342 -5.40 -0.96 -15.69
C TYR A 342 -4.41 -1.11 -14.52
N ASP A 343 -3.45 -0.19 -14.39
CA ASP A 343 -2.39 -0.33 -13.38
C ASP A 343 -2.96 -0.02 -11.98
N ALA A 344 -3.93 0.90 -11.88
CA ALA A 344 -4.69 1.15 -10.66
C ALA A 344 -5.65 0.00 -10.34
N TRP A 345 -6.34 -0.53 -11.35
CA TRP A 345 -7.26 -1.67 -11.21
C TRP A 345 -6.54 -2.95 -10.75
N GLU A 346 -5.40 -3.30 -11.36
CA GLU A 346 -4.58 -4.46 -10.99
C GLU A 346 -4.16 -4.37 -9.52
N LYS A 347 -3.66 -3.21 -9.09
CA LYS A 347 -3.26 -2.97 -7.70
C LYS A 347 -4.44 -3.08 -6.73
N ALA A 348 -5.60 -2.54 -7.08
CA ALA A 348 -6.78 -2.58 -6.24
C ALA A 348 -7.33 -4.01 -6.08
N LEU A 349 -7.32 -4.79 -7.17
CA LEU A 349 -7.72 -6.20 -7.16
C LEU A 349 -6.78 -7.03 -6.28
N ILE A 350 -5.46 -6.84 -6.42
CA ILE A 350 -4.46 -7.51 -5.58
C ILE A 350 -4.66 -7.14 -4.11
N ASN A 351 -4.79 -5.85 -3.78
CA ASN A 351 -4.95 -5.41 -2.40
C ASN A 351 -6.23 -5.92 -1.73
N ARG A 352 -7.32 -6.09 -2.50
CA ARG A 352 -8.58 -6.61 -1.96
C ARG A 352 -8.52 -8.10 -1.64
N PHE A 353 -7.93 -8.89 -2.54
CA PHE A 353 -7.99 -10.36 -2.46
C PHE A 353 -6.70 -11.02 -1.99
N LEU A 354 -5.63 -10.25 -1.77
CA LEU A 354 -4.42 -10.70 -1.08
C LEU A 354 -4.55 -10.37 0.41
N THR A 355 -4.90 -11.36 1.21
CA THR A 355 -5.13 -11.14 2.65
C THR A 355 -3.82 -11.02 3.42
N GLU A 356 -3.83 -10.31 4.56
CA GLU A 356 -2.66 -10.19 5.46
C GLU A 356 -2.14 -11.56 5.91
N THR A 357 -3.03 -12.55 6.05
CA THR A 357 -2.68 -13.94 6.39
C THR A 357 -1.96 -14.66 5.26
N GLU A 358 -2.33 -14.40 4.01
CA GLU A 358 -1.63 -14.93 2.83
C GLU A 358 -0.29 -14.22 2.61
N LEU A 359 -0.21 -12.92 2.86
CA LEU A 359 1.03 -12.16 2.88
C LEU A 359 2.00 -12.70 3.93
N GLU A 360 1.52 -13.00 5.14
CA GLU A 360 2.34 -13.58 6.20
C GLU A 360 2.82 -14.99 5.83
N ASN A 361 1.97 -15.81 5.21
CA ASN A 361 2.37 -17.11 4.68
C ASN A 361 3.43 -16.99 3.57
N LEU A 362 3.32 -16.01 2.68
CA LEU A 362 4.30 -15.74 1.63
C LEU A 362 5.62 -15.21 2.20
N ARG A 363 5.57 -14.35 3.24
CA ARG A 363 6.76 -13.90 3.99
C ARG A 363 7.46 -15.06 4.67
N LYS A 364 6.70 -15.97 5.29
CA LYS A 364 7.24 -17.20 5.87
C LYS A 364 7.89 -18.08 4.81
N GLN A 365 7.22 -18.27 3.66
CA GLN A 365 7.77 -19.03 2.54
C GLN A 365 9.05 -18.41 1.98
N LEU A 366 9.15 -17.08 1.91
CA LEU A 366 10.35 -16.37 1.49
C LEU A 366 11.51 -16.54 2.49
N ASN A 367 11.21 -16.50 3.80
CA ASN A 367 12.20 -16.65 4.87
C ASN A 367 12.75 -18.06 5.04
N GLU A 368 11.96 -19.07 4.69
CA GLU A 368 12.30 -20.49 4.71
C GLU A 368 12.84 -20.99 3.36
N LEU A 369 12.84 -20.15 2.32
CA LEU A 369 13.27 -20.52 0.99
C LEU A 369 14.76 -20.87 0.98
N ARG A 370 15.09 -22.10 0.58
CA ARG A 370 16.46 -22.57 0.37
C ARG A 370 16.64 -23.07 -1.05
N GLN A 371 17.85 -22.91 -1.58
CA GLN A 371 18.22 -23.49 -2.87
C GLN A 371 18.24 -25.01 -2.70
N THR A 372 17.52 -25.73 -3.58
CA THR A 372 17.62 -27.19 -3.60
C THR A 372 18.95 -27.62 -4.24
N PRO A 373 19.50 -28.80 -3.88
CA PRO A 373 20.78 -29.27 -4.42
C PRO A 373 20.83 -29.31 -5.95
N ASP A 374 19.68 -29.54 -6.59
CA ASP A 374 19.55 -29.74 -8.04
C ASP A 374 19.11 -28.46 -8.79
N GLN A 375 18.93 -27.34 -8.08
CA GLN A 375 18.43 -26.08 -8.67
C GLN A 375 19.57 -25.14 -9.03
N SER A 376 19.52 -24.55 -10.23
CA SER A 376 20.47 -23.50 -10.62
C SER A 376 20.25 -22.21 -9.82
N THR A 377 21.33 -21.49 -9.51
CA THR A 377 21.27 -20.20 -8.80
C THR A 377 20.36 -19.19 -9.50
N GLN A 378 20.32 -19.19 -10.84
CA GLN A 378 19.44 -18.32 -11.61
C GLN A 378 17.95 -18.63 -11.38
N THR A 379 17.58 -19.91 -11.30
CA THR A 379 16.20 -20.32 -11.01
C THR A 379 15.82 -19.96 -9.56
N PHE A 380 16.77 -20.10 -8.63
CA PHE A 380 16.59 -19.72 -7.23
C PHE A 380 16.37 -18.21 -7.07
N VAL A 381 17.21 -17.39 -7.70
CA VAL A 381 17.08 -15.92 -7.75
C VAL A 381 15.75 -15.51 -8.38
N SER A 382 15.34 -16.16 -9.47
CA SER A 382 14.04 -15.88 -10.10
C SER A 382 12.87 -16.15 -9.15
N ARG A 383 12.93 -17.20 -8.34
CA ARG A 383 11.88 -17.53 -7.36
C ARG A 383 11.85 -16.54 -6.19
N ILE A 384 13.03 -16.11 -5.72
CA ILE A 384 13.15 -15.02 -4.73
C ILE A 384 12.52 -13.75 -5.29
N ASN A 385 12.88 -13.35 -6.50
CA ASN A 385 12.34 -12.15 -7.14
C ASN A 385 10.82 -12.23 -7.27
N GLN A 386 10.28 -13.34 -7.75
CA GLN A 386 8.82 -13.50 -7.88
C GLN A 386 8.09 -13.41 -6.54
N LEU A 387 8.60 -14.05 -5.48
CA LEU A 387 7.99 -13.95 -4.15
C LEU A 387 8.09 -12.54 -3.58
N TYR A 388 9.24 -11.89 -3.76
CA TYR A 388 9.45 -10.52 -3.30
C TYR A 388 8.53 -9.53 -4.03
N ASP A 389 8.34 -9.70 -5.34
CA ASP A 389 7.44 -8.88 -6.15
C ASP A 389 5.96 -9.08 -5.76
N ILE A 390 5.58 -10.28 -5.32
CA ILE A 390 4.24 -10.58 -4.81
C ILE A 390 4.00 -9.93 -3.43
N ILE A 391 5.00 -9.95 -2.55
CA ILE A 391 4.86 -9.45 -1.16
C ILE A 391 4.99 -7.91 -1.11
N HIS A 392 5.91 -7.34 -1.88
CA HIS A 392 6.28 -5.93 -1.80
C HIS A 392 5.90 -5.13 -3.06
N GLY A 393 5.23 -5.75 -4.04
CA GLY A 393 4.92 -5.15 -5.32
C GLY A 393 6.11 -5.11 -6.29
N LYS A 394 5.86 -4.90 -7.57
CA LYS A 394 6.92 -4.73 -8.59
C LYS A 394 7.77 -3.49 -8.29
N GLU A 395 9.03 -3.53 -8.72
CA GLU A 395 9.94 -2.39 -8.58
C GLU A 395 9.38 -1.17 -9.32
N ILE A 396 9.41 -0.01 -8.66
CA ILE A 396 8.81 1.21 -9.18
C ILE A 396 9.79 1.81 -10.19
N THR A 397 9.49 1.66 -11.48
CA THR A 397 10.18 2.39 -12.55
C THR A 397 9.48 3.73 -12.74
N LEU A 398 10.06 4.81 -12.21
CA LEU A 398 9.53 6.17 -12.42
C LEU A 398 9.89 6.67 -13.83
N GLY A 399 8.89 7.23 -14.54
CA GLY A 399 9.10 7.88 -15.83
C GLY A 399 9.77 9.26 -15.70
N ASP A 400 10.24 9.81 -16.82
CA ASP A 400 11.06 11.04 -16.86
C ASP A 400 10.42 12.27 -16.18
N LYS A 401 9.07 12.31 -16.10
CA LYS A 401 8.29 13.38 -15.47
C LYS A 401 8.21 13.33 -13.94
N ALA A 402 8.76 12.31 -13.28
CA ALA A 402 8.75 12.23 -11.82
C ALA A 402 9.68 13.30 -11.18
N THR A 403 9.26 13.84 -10.03
CA THR A 403 10.04 14.81 -9.26
C THR A 403 11.37 14.22 -8.80
N ASN A 404 12.38 15.07 -8.62
CA ASN A 404 13.72 14.64 -8.20
C ASN A 404 13.71 13.90 -6.85
N GLU A 405 12.82 14.29 -5.94
CA GLU A 405 12.60 13.63 -4.65
C GLU A 405 12.00 12.22 -4.83
N ALA A 406 11.00 12.07 -5.69
CA ALA A 406 10.43 10.75 -6.01
C ALA A 406 11.48 9.84 -6.65
N LYS A 407 12.33 10.38 -7.54
CA LYS A 407 13.46 9.66 -8.14
C LYS A 407 14.48 9.22 -7.09
N ALA A 408 14.85 10.10 -6.15
CA ALA A 408 15.77 9.77 -5.06
C ALA A 408 15.20 8.69 -4.11
N LEU A 409 13.91 8.79 -3.77
CA LEU A 409 13.21 7.78 -2.98
C LEU A 409 13.13 6.44 -3.70
N ALA A 410 12.82 6.42 -5.00
CA ALA A 410 12.81 5.19 -5.79
C ALA A 410 14.19 4.52 -5.85
N ILE A 411 15.28 5.29 -5.97
CA ILE A 411 16.65 4.77 -5.92
C ILE A 411 16.94 4.15 -4.55
N SER A 412 16.63 4.84 -3.45
CA SER A 412 16.85 4.35 -2.09
C SER A 412 16.02 3.09 -1.79
N LEU A 413 14.75 3.07 -2.21
CA LEU A 413 13.88 1.90 -2.10
C LEU A 413 14.40 0.71 -2.92
N SER A 414 14.98 0.96 -4.10
CA SER A 414 15.58 -0.07 -4.95
C SER A 414 16.85 -0.64 -4.31
N GLN A 415 17.67 0.20 -3.67
CA GLN A 415 18.85 -0.23 -2.90
C GLN A 415 18.45 -1.10 -1.70
N MET A 416 17.51 -0.63 -0.87
CA MET A 416 17.01 -1.41 0.28
C MET A 416 16.39 -2.75 -0.15
N ARG A 417 15.65 -2.75 -1.27
CA ARG A 417 15.10 -3.96 -1.89
C ARG A 417 16.22 -4.92 -2.34
N GLY A 418 17.29 -4.39 -2.95
CA GLY A 418 18.47 -5.15 -3.35
C GLY A 418 19.18 -5.79 -2.16
N GLU A 419 19.43 -5.03 -1.09
CA GLU A 419 20.07 -5.52 0.14
C GLU A 419 19.25 -6.60 0.83
N ALA A 420 17.93 -6.43 0.92
CA ALA A 420 17.03 -7.42 1.50
C ALA A 420 17.03 -8.73 0.68
N LYS A 421 16.95 -8.62 -0.65
CA LYS A 421 17.08 -9.78 -1.55
C LYS A 421 18.44 -10.46 -1.42
N GLN A 422 19.53 -9.70 -1.26
CA GLN A 422 20.88 -10.22 -1.08
C GLN A 422 21.02 -11.00 0.24
N LYS A 423 20.45 -10.49 1.35
CA LYS A 423 20.42 -11.21 2.64
C LYS A 423 19.66 -12.54 2.54
N ILE A 424 18.50 -12.54 1.87
CA ILE A 424 17.71 -13.77 1.66
C ILE A 424 18.46 -14.75 0.77
N LEU A 425 19.08 -14.26 -0.31
CA LEU A 425 19.89 -15.06 -1.22
C LEU A 425 21.04 -15.74 -0.45
N LEU A 426 21.84 -14.97 0.30
CA LEU A 426 22.96 -15.50 1.08
C LEU A 426 22.53 -16.53 2.13
N LYS A 427 21.38 -16.33 2.78
CA LYS A 427 20.82 -17.27 3.77
C LYS A 427 20.34 -18.58 3.14
N GLY A 428 19.85 -18.51 1.90
CA GLY A 428 19.23 -19.63 1.20
C GLY A 428 20.15 -20.39 0.25
N LEU A 429 21.29 -19.82 -0.15
CA LEU A 429 22.32 -20.50 -0.94
C LEU A 429 22.89 -21.67 -0.13
N LEU A 430 23.00 -22.84 -0.77
CA LEU A 430 23.71 -23.97 -0.18
C LEU A 430 25.20 -23.61 -0.05
N PRO A 431 25.87 -23.92 1.07
CA PRO A 431 27.32 -23.85 1.12
C PRO A 431 27.85 -24.72 -0.03
N LYS A 432 28.62 -24.13 -0.95
CA LYS A 432 29.42 -24.94 -1.87
C LYS A 432 30.29 -25.82 -1.01
N ILE A 433 29.96 -27.10 -0.94
CA ILE A 433 30.89 -28.11 -0.46
C ILE A 433 32.00 -28.11 -1.50
N LEU A 434 33.08 -27.38 -1.19
CA LEU A 434 34.38 -27.56 -1.83
C LEU A 434 34.74 -29.03 -1.62
N LYS A 435 34.61 -29.82 -2.67
CA LYS A 435 35.24 -31.14 -2.76
C LYS A 435 36.68 -30.97 -3.19
#